data_AF-A0A8S2F1J9-F1
#
_entry.id   AF-A0A8S2F1J9-F1
#
_cell.length_a   1.000
_cell.length_b   1.000
_cell.length_c   1.000
_cell.angle_alpha   90.00
_cell.angle_beta   90.00
_cell.angle_gamma   90.00
#
_symmetry.space_group_name_H-M   'P 1'
#
loop_
_entity.id
_entity.type
_entity.pdbx_description
1 polymer ?
#
loop_
_entity_poly.entity_id
_entity_poly.type
_entity_poly.pdbx_seq_one_letter_code
_entity_poly.pdbx_strand_id
1 'polypeptide(L)'
;MELFHCNVPAEKEVPKFNGPCTTEQKPMGLTECRRVTGAWPLGAANFIYPKEAGGTVGGRAQSRYVILEVHFNNPDLKSNIIDQSGIRIYYTPQRRKYDAAIMEVGLEYNSKNSIPPHLVTFRLSGYCLGPCTNVGLPETGITVFTSQLHTNSTGVQLFTRIMRTDGKIEILNIDRHYSPHFQEIRILQKPIQIYRNDTILHTCIYNTLQREKMTFGGYSIHDEMCVNYMHYYSKAELELCKTSVNDASLNVFFSAINKVDYAPTNTTHKTVEENYKSIRWTPFTSAILQTFYEEAPIHLSCNGSNGNYLPGGN
;
A
#
# COMPACT_ATOMS: atom_id res chain seq x y z
N MET A 1 -2.93 -7.26 11.77
CA MET A 1 -4.25 -6.79 12.25
C MET A 1 -4.42 -5.36 11.82
N GLU A 2 -5.59 -5.00 11.31
CA GLU A 2 -5.89 -3.64 10.85
C GLU A 2 -7.24 -3.20 11.38
N LEU A 3 -7.35 -1.93 11.75
CA LEU A 3 -8.57 -1.33 12.28
C LEU A 3 -9.04 -0.24 11.33
N PHE A 4 -10.23 -0.44 10.79
CA PHE A 4 -10.84 0.48 9.83
C PHE A 4 -12.05 1.18 10.41
N HIS A 5 -12.19 2.46 10.14
CA HIS A 5 -13.39 3.24 10.46
C HIS A 5 -14.36 3.26 9.28
N CYS A 6 -15.65 3.12 9.59
CA CYS A 6 -16.73 3.22 8.61
C CYS A 6 -17.09 4.68 8.33
N ASN A 7 -16.83 5.16 7.12
CA ASN A 7 -17.17 6.52 6.71
C ASN A 7 -18.62 6.59 6.22
N VAL A 8 -19.55 6.35 7.14
CA VAL A 8 -21.00 6.46 6.91
C VAL A 8 -21.60 7.63 7.72
N PRO A 9 -22.77 8.17 7.33
CA PRO A 9 -23.49 9.14 8.15
C PRO A 9 -23.67 8.64 9.59
N ALA A 10 -23.65 9.56 10.56
CA ALA A 10 -23.65 9.20 11.98
C ALA A 10 -24.91 8.43 12.43
N GLU A 11 -26.01 8.61 11.70
CA GLU A 11 -27.31 7.98 11.93
C GLU A 11 -27.42 6.60 11.26
N LYS A 12 -26.52 6.28 10.32
CA LYS A 12 -26.58 5.01 9.59
C LYS A 12 -26.06 3.87 10.47
N GLU A 13 -26.90 2.87 10.67
CA GLU A 13 -26.49 1.62 11.32
C GLU A 13 -25.69 0.74 10.35
N VAL A 14 -24.56 0.22 10.84
CA VAL A 14 -23.74 -0.75 10.11
C VAL A 14 -24.02 -2.13 10.70
N PRO A 15 -24.34 -3.14 9.87
CA PRO A 15 -24.66 -4.48 10.37
C PRO A 15 -23.45 -5.09 11.10
N LYS A 16 -23.72 -5.83 12.17
CA LYS A 16 -22.69 -6.60 12.87
C LYS A 16 -22.16 -7.69 11.96
N PHE A 17 -20.83 -7.83 11.89
CA PHE A 17 -20.18 -8.82 11.06
C PHE A 17 -19.02 -9.48 11.81
N ASN A 18 -18.92 -10.80 11.69
CA ASN A 18 -17.77 -11.59 12.09
C ASN A 18 -17.67 -12.79 11.15
N GLY A 19 -16.66 -12.79 10.28
CA GLY A 19 -16.46 -13.83 9.29
C GLY A 19 -15.28 -13.53 8.37
N PRO A 20 -15.00 -14.43 7.41
CA PRO A 20 -13.89 -14.26 6.48
C PRO A 20 -14.04 -13.00 5.60
N CYS A 21 -12.93 -12.26 5.44
CA CYS A 21 -12.80 -11.22 4.43
C CYS A 21 -12.37 -11.87 3.11
N THR A 22 -13.32 -12.18 2.22
CA THR A 22 -13.01 -12.90 0.97
C THR A 22 -12.73 -11.98 -0.23
N THR A 23 -12.98 -10.68 -0.11
CA THR A 23 -12.85 -9.68 -1.19
C THR A 23 -12.55 -8.28 -0.64
N GLU A 24 -11.89 -7.41 -1.43
CA GLU A 24 -11.69 -5.97 -1.11
C GLU A 24 -13.02 -5.24 -0.89
N GLN A 25 -14.08 -5.72 -1.54
CA GLN A 25 -15.44 -5.49 -1.14
C GLN A 25 -15.65 -6.30 0.15
N LYS A 26 -15.29 -5.70 1.29
CA LYS A 26 -15.77 -6.14 2.61
C LYS A 26 -17.24 -6.54 2.47
N PRO A 27 -17.72 -7.60 3.14
CA PRO A 27 -19.05 -8.18 2.93
C PRO A 27 -20.12 -7.11 2.71
N MET A 28 -21.07 -7.39 1.80
CA MET A 28 -22.09 -6.44 1.35
C MET A 28 -22.61 -5.55 2.50
N GLY A 29 -22.29 -4.24 2.43
CA GLY A 29 -22.60 -3.26 3.49
C GLY A 29 -21.41 -2.71 4.27
N LEU A 30 -20.21 -3.27 4.12
CA LEU A 30 -18.98 -2.85 4.82
C LEU A 30 -17.96 -2.14 3.92
N THR A 31 -18.29 -1.90 2.65
CA THR A 31 -17.42 -1.26 1.65
C THR A 31 -16.96 0.14 2.06
N GLU A 32 -17.76 0.85 2.85
CA GLU A 32 -17.46 2.20 3.36
C GLU A 32 -16.45 2.20 4.52
N CYS A 33 -16.06 1.03 5.02
CA CYS A 33 -15.15 0.87 6.14
C CYS A 33 -13.72 0.68 5.67
N ARG A 34 -13.21 1.67 4.91
CA ARG A 34 -11.87 1.64 4.30
C ARG A 34 -10.86 2.52 5.02
N ARG A 35 -11.31 3.45 5.86
CA ARG A 35 -10.41 4.41 6.51
C ARG A 35 -9.51 3.73 7.53
N VAL A 36 -8.21 3.66 7.30
CA VAL A 36 -7.27 3.05 8.26
C VAL A 36 -7.15 3.94 9.50
N THR A 37 -7.35 3.34 10.68
CA THR A 37 -7.24 4.02 11.99
C THR A 37 -6.18 3.43 12.90
N GLY A 38 -5.75 2.20 12.61
CA GLY A 38 -4.62 1.58 13.26
C GLY A 38 -4.23 0.32 12.51
N ALA A 39 -2.94 0.00 12.54
CA ALA A 39 -2.40 -1.23 11.99
C ALA A 39 -1.40 -1.82 13.00
N TRP A 40 -1.38 -3.15 13.07
CA TRP A 40 -0.41 -3.91 13.83
C TRP A 40 0.12 -5.03 12.93
N PRO A 41 1.32 -4.87 12.36
CA PRO A 41 2.03 -5.92 11.67
C PRO A 41 2.93 -6.73 12.62
N LEU A 42 3.50 -7.83 12.12
CA LEU A 42 4.45 -8.65 12.87
C LEU A 42 5.71 -7.84 13.24
N GLY A 43 6.05 -7.82 14.52
CA GLY A 43 7.21 -7.12 15.07
C GLY A 43 6.94 -5.68 15.53
N ALA A 44 5.74 -5.12 15.28
CA ALA A 44 5.40 -3.80 15.80
C ALA A 44 5.14 -3.81 17.32
N ALA A 45 5.75 -2.85 18.01
CA ALA A 45 5.47 -2.55 19.41
C ALA A 45 4.31 -1.55 19.55
N ASN A 46 4.12 -1.03 20.76
CA ASN A 46 3.14 0.02 21.02
C ASN A 46 3.45 1.28 20.21
N PHE A 47 2.42 1.88 19.63
CA PHE A 47 2.51 3.16 18.91
C PHE A 47 1.99 4.31 19.76
N ILE A 48 2.75 5.41 19.82
CA ILE A 48 2.38 6.62 20.57
C ILE A 48 2.36 7.81 19.60
N TYR A 49 1.21 8.47 19.50
CA TYR A 49 1.08 9.71 18.74
C TYR A 49 1.92 10.86 19.34
N PRO A 50 2.52 11.73 18.51
CA PRO A 50 3.27 12.90 18.95
C PRO A 50 2.36 13.90 19.67
N LYS A 51 2.90 14.75 20.55
CA LYS A 51 2.11 15.63 21.44
C LYS A 51 1.15 16.55 20.68
N GLU A 52 1.54 16.93 19.48
CA GLU A 52 0.87 17.88 18.60
C GLU A 52 -0.40 17.29 17.96
N ALA A 53 -0.46 15.97 17.77
CA ALA A 53 -1.50 15.34 16.96
C ALA A 53 -2.07 14.05 17.55
N GLY A 54 -3.28 13.68 17.15
CA GLY A 54 -3.91 12.42 17.53
C GLY A 54 -4.93 11.96 16.50
N GLY A 55 -5.14 10.64 16.43
CA GLY A 55 -6.22 10.07 15.62
C GLY A 55 -7.59 10.43 16.21
N THR A 56 -8.53 10.85 15.37
CA THR A 56 -9.90 11.17 15.78
C THR A 56 -10.81 9.94 15.71
N VAL A 57 -11.60 9.75 16.77
CA VAL A 57 -12.57 8.66 16.92
C VAL A 57 -13.86 9.20 17.51
N GLY A 58 -14.98 8.96 16.82
CA GLY A 58 -16.33 9.31 17.27
C GLY A 58 -16.68 10.80 17.15
N GLY A 59 -17.70 11.21 17.90
CA GLY A 59 -18.32 12.54 17.79
C GLY A 59 -19.69 12.49 17.11
N ARG A 60 -20.44 13.59 17.18
CA ARG A 60 -21.83 13.64 16.68
C ARG A 60 -21.96 13.48 15.16
N ALA A 61 -20.91 13.84 14.42
CA ALA A 61 -20.89 13.82 12.96
C ALA A 61 -20.15 12.61 12.37
N GLN A 62 -19.63 11.70 13.20
CA GLN A 62 -18.91 10.51 12.74
C GLN A 62 -19.67 9.24 13.11
N SER A 63 -19.54 8.21 12.28
CA SER A 63 -20.06 6.89 12.62
C SER A 63 -19.34 6.34 13.86
N ARG A 64 -20.00 5.40 14.54
CA ARG A 64 -19.47 4.74 15.74
C ARG A 64 -18.86 3.38 15.43
N TYR A 65 -18.78 3.02 14.15
CA TYR A 65 -18.47 1.67 13.72
C TYR A 65 -17.03 1.57 13.24
N VAL A 66 -16.38 0.51 13.70
CA VAL A 66 -15.05 0.10 13.26
C VAL A 66 -15.10 -1.38 12.90
N ILE A 67 -14.21 -1.78 11.99
CA ILE A 67 -13.97 -3.17 11.62
C ILE A 67 -12.55 -3.51 12.00
N LEU A 68 -12.37 -4.59 12.74
CA LEU A 68 -11.08 -5.22 12.97
C LEU A 68 -10.89 -6.33 11.93
N GLU A 69 -9.82 -6.24 11.16
CA GLU A 69 -9.38 -7.27 10.24
C GLU A 69 -8.15 -7.99 10.81
N VAL A 70 -8.21 -9.32 10.86
CA VAL A 70 -7.16 -10.17 11.42
C VAL A 70 -6.71 -11.17 10.36
N HIS A 71 -5.41 -11.15 10.05
CA HIS A 71 -4.80 -12.06 9.10
C HIS A 71 -4.25 -13.27 9.84
N PHE A 72 -4.88 -14.42 9.68
CA PHE A 72 -4.43 -15.67 10.30
C PHE A 72 -3.60 -16.49 9.31
N ASN A 73 -2.38 -16.87 9.71
CA ASN A 73 -1.58 -17.86 9.01
C ASN A 73 -1.65 -19.20 9.79
N ASN A 74 -2.43 -20.16 9.29
CA ASN A 74 -2.63 -21.48 9.92
C ASN A 74 -2.13 -22.61 8.99
N PRO A 75 -0.82 -22.74 8.77
CA PRO A 75 -0.27 -23.72 7.82
C PRO A 75 -0.55 -25.18 8.23
N ASP A 76 -0.61 -25.45 9.53
CA ASP A 76 -0.89 -26.78 10.09
C ASP A 76 -2.38 -27.14 10.06
N LEU A 77 -3.25 -26.23 9.57
CA LEU A 77 -4.70 -26.38 9.55
C LEU A 77 -5.29 -26.83 10.90
N LYS A 78 -4.73 -26.31 11.99
CA LYS A 78 -5.20 -26.63 13.35
C LYS A 78 -6.65 -26.20 13.49
N SER A 79 -7.49 -27.11 13.97
CA SER A 79 -8.91 -26.89 14.24
C SER A 79 -9.15 -26.63 15.72
N ASN A 80 -10.35 -26.14 16.06
CA ASN A 80 -10.82 -25.91 17.44
C ASN A 80 -9.98 -24.91 18.26
N ILE A 81 -9.28 -23.98 17.60
CA ILE A 81 -8.62 -22.85 18.25
C ILE A 81 -9.63 -21.70 18.34
N ILE A 82 -9.86 -21.19 19.56
CA ILE A 82 -10.65 -19.98 19.80
C ILE A 82 -9.67 -18.83 20.03
N ASP A 83 -9.68 -17.84 19.15
CA ASP A 83 -8.87 -16.63 19.27
C ASP A 83 -9.73 -15.45 19.76
N GLN A 84 -9.13 -14.61 20.61
CA GLN A 84 -9.71 -13.35 21.09
C GLN A 84 -8.70 -12.21 20.94
N SER A 85 -7.96 -12.20 19.83
CA SER A 85 -6.99 -11.16 19.53
C SER A 85 -7.65 -9.82 19.19
N GLY A 86 -6.93 -8.72 19.39
CA GLY A 86 -7.41 -7.39 19.07
C GLY A 86 -6.40 -6.28 19.32
N ILE A 87 -6.85 -5.04 19.17
CA ILE A 87 -6.04 -3.83 19.35
C ILE A 87 -6.58 -3.06 20.56
N ARG A 88 -5.69 -2.63 21.46
CA ARG A 88 -6.04 -1.75 22.58
C ARG A 88 -5.79 -0.28 22.21
N ILE A 89 -6.82 0.54 22.32
CA ILE A 89 -6.75 1.98 22.02
C ILE A 89 -6.74 2.78 23.32
N TYR A 90 -5.75 3.67 23.46
CA TYR A 90 -5.69 4.65 24.53
C TYR A 90 -6.13 6.00 23.98
N TYR A 91 -7.13 6.64 24.59
CA TYR A 91 -7.74 7.88 24.10
C TYR A 91 -7.86 8.93 25.20
N THR A 92 -8.07 10.18 24.79
CA THR A 92 -8.33 11.33 25.67
C THR A 92 -9.52 12.12 25.14
N PRO A 93 -10.37 12.69 26.02
CA PRO A 93 -11.43 13.60 25.59
C PRO A 93 -10.90 14.97 25.13
N GLN A 94 -9.65 15.32 25.47
CA GLN A 94 -9.04 16.59 25.09
C GLN A 94 -8.45 16.50 23.68
N ARG A 95 -8.98 17.30 22.74
CA ARG A 95 -8.48 17.36 21.37
C ARG A 95 -7.07 17.95 21.35
N ARG A 96 -6.16 17.28 20.64
CA ARG A 96 -4.81 17.81 20.36
C ARG A 96 -4.87 18.88 19.28
N LYS A 97 -3.74 19.55 19.02
CA LYS A 97 -3.67 20.67 18.07
C LYS A 97 -4.06 20.26 16.65
N TYR A 98 -3.63 19.07 16.21
CA TYR A 98 -3.89 18.57 14.87
C TYR A 98 -4.56 17.19 14.89
N ASP A 99 -5.41 16.95 13.90
CA ASP A 99 -5.92 15.61 13.63
C ASP A 99 -4.86 14.86 12.81
N ALA A 100 -4.50 13.67 13.26
CA ALA A 100 -3.59 12.78 12.53
C ALA A 100 -4.35 11.84 11.60
N ALA A 101 -3.71 11.48 10.50
CA ALA A 101 -4.20 10.51 9.52
C ALA A 101 -3.07 9.61 9.02
N ILE A 102 -3.43 8.61 8.24
CA ILE A 102 -2.52 7.64 7.61
C ILE A 102 -2.74 7.74 6.11
N MET A 103 -1.65 7.75 5.34
CA MET A 103 -1.68 7.67 3.89
C MET A 103 -0.80 6.51 3.42
N GLU A 104 -1.29 5.77 2.44
CA GLU A 104 -0.59 4.67 1.80
C GLU A 104 0.04 5.13 0.49
N VAL A 105 1.36 4.95 0.38
CA VAL A 105 2.10 5.22 -0.86
C VAL A 105 2.83 3.95 -1.31
N GLY A 106 2.77 3.67 -2.61
CA GLY A 106 3.47 2.53 -3.18
C GLY A 106 2.77 1.96 -4.41
N LEU A 107 2.72 0.63 -4.50
CA LEU A 107 2.14 -0.08 -5.63
C LEU A 107 0.72 -0.55 -5.33
N GLU A 108 -0.12 -0.53 -6.36
CA GLU A 108 -1.44 -1.19 -6.31
C GLU A 108 -1.29 -2.70 -6.14
N TYR A 109 -2.27 -3.31 -5.47
CA TYR A 109 -2.32 -4.74 -5.17
C TYR A 109 -2.90 -5.54 -6.33
N ASN A 110 -2.20 -5.54 -7.46
CA ASN A 110 -2.62 -6.29 -8.63
C ASN A 110 -1.42 -6.89 -9.38
N SER A 111 -1.73 -7.85 -10.24
CA SER A 111 -0.74 -8.61 -10.99
C SER A 111 0.06 -7.78 -12.01
N LYS A 112 -0.25 -6.49 -12.20
CA LYS A 112 0.53 -5.61 -13.09
C LYS A 112 1.93 -5.33 -12.55
N ASN A 113 2.12 -5.40 -11.24
CA ASN A 113 3.39 -5.15 -10.55
C ASN A 113 3.96 -6.47 -10.00
N SER A 114 4.53 -7.30 -10.88
CA SER A 114 4.91 -8.67 -10.53
C SER A 114 6.42 -8.89 -10.62
N ILE A 115 6.91 -9.90 -9.89
CA ILE A 115 8.34 -10.18 -9.73
C ILE A 115 8.66 -11.57 -10.31
N PRO A 116 9.62 -11.67 -11.25
CA PRO A 116 10.07 -12.96 -11.78
C PRO A 116 10.72 -13.85 -10.71
N PRO A 117 10.69 -15.19 -10.90
CA PRO A 117 11.39 -16.13 -10.02
C PRO A 117 12.92 -16.07 -10.20
N HIS A 118 13.64 -16.64 -9.23
CA HIS A 118 15.10 -16.87 -9.27
C HIS A 118 15.98 -15.61 -9.35
N LEU A 119 15.52 -14.47 -8.84
CA LEU A 119 16.29 -13.23 -8.84
C LEU A 119 16.86 -12.91 -7.46
N VAL A 120 18.15 -12.55 -7.40
CA VAL A 120 18.78 -12.04 -6.18
C VAL A 120 18.21 -10.67 -5.79
N THR A 121 17.96 -9.84 -6.81
CA THR A 121 17.44 -8.49 -6.66
C THR A 121 16.51 -8.17 -7.83
N PHE A 122 15.30 -7.74 -7.52
CA PHE A 122 14.38 -7.12 -8.49
C PHE A 122 13.73 -5.90 -7.85
N ARG A 123 13.63 -4.81 -8.60
CA ARG A 123 13.22 -3.50 -8.05
C ARG A 123 11.89 -3.08 -8.64
N LEU A 124 10.94 -2.77 -7.76
CA LEU A 124 9.69 -2.12 -8.14
C LEU A 124 9.53 -0.79 -7.41
N SER A 125 9.02 0.22 -8.11
CA SER A 125 8.78 1.56 -7.55
C SER A 125 7.33 1.98 -7.77
N GLY A 126 6.70 2.47 -6.72
CA GLY A 126 5.43 3.16 -6.76
C GLY A 126 5.59 4.66 -6.50
N TYR A 127 4.63 5.44 -7.00
CA TYR A 127 4.74 6.90 -7.02
C TYR A 127 3.46 7.56 -6.50
N CYS A 128 3.62 8.66 -5.77
CA CYS A 128 2.58 9.64 -5.54
C CYS A 128 2.98 10.92 -6.27
N LEU A 129 2.42 11.14 -7.46
CA LEU A 129 2.85 12.23 -8.34
C LEU A 129 2.32 13.60 -7.88
N GLY A 130 3.04 14.65 -8.31
CA GLY A 130 2.70 16.05 -8.04
C GLY A 130 1.22 16.42 -8.26
N PRO A 131 0.56 16.00 -9.36
CA PRO A 131 -0.87 16.26 -9.55
C PRO A 131 -1.76 15.72 -8.43
N CYS A 132 -1.47 14.51 -7.92
CA CYS A 132 -2.24 13.93 -6.83
C CYS A 132 -1.96 14.61 -5.48
N THR A 133 -0.70 14.94 -5.17
CA THR A 133 -0.39 15.71 -3.96
C THR A 133 -0.95 17.14 -4.03
N ASN A 134 -1.05 17.72 -5.23
CA ASN A 134 -1.63 19.04 -5.43
C ASN A 134 -3.12 19.10 -5.09
N VAL A 135 -3.90 18.11 -5.56
CA VAL A 135 -5.34 18.06 -5.27
C VAL A 135 -5.64 17.50 -3.87
N GLY A 136 -4.82 16.57 -3.40
CA GLY A 136 -5.10 15.80 -2.18
C GLY A 136 -4.56 16.41 -0.89
N LEU A 137 -3.59 17.31 -0.94
CA LEU A 137 -2.99 17.95 0.23
C LEU A 137 -3.51 19.38 0.47
N PRO A 138 -3.53 19.88 1.72
CA PRO A 138 -3.79 21.28 2.02
C PRO A 138 -2.66 22.20 1.52
N GLU A 139 -2.95 23.48 1.34
CA GLU A 139 -1.96 24.49 0.91
C GLU A 139 -0.76 24.61 1.87
N THR A 140 -1.01 24.41 3.15
CA THR A 140 0.03 24.43 4.21
C THR A 140 0.89 23.16 4.22
N GLY A 141 0.55 22.15 3.43
CA GLY A 141 1.19 20.84 3.41
C GLY A 141 0.85 19.97 4.62
N ILE A 142 1.49 18.80 4.67
CA ILE A 142 1.37 17.83 5.75
C ILE A 142 2.74 17.53 6.35
N THR A 143 2.76 17.28 7.65
CA THR A 143 3.92 16.85 8.42
C THR A 143 3.83 15.35 8.66
N VAL A 144 4.66 14.58 7.97
CA VAL A 144 4.84 13.15 8.22
C VAL A 144 5.75 12.98 9.43
N PHE A 145 5.31 12.21 10.42
CA PHE A 145 6.06 11.99 11.65
C PHE A 145 6.39 10.53 11.89
N THR A 146 5.69 9.58 11.27
CA THR A 146 6.07 8.15 11.27
C THR A 146 5.93 7.52 9.90
N SER A 147 6.66 6.41 9.70
CA SER A 147 6.61 5.59 8.50
C SER A 147 6.70 4.11 8.89
N GLN A 148 5.82 3.31 8.30
CA GLN A 148 5.83 1.84 8.41
C GLN A 148 6.00 1.25 7.02
N LEU A 149 7.13 0.58 6.80
CA LEU A 149 7.47 -0.06 5.54
C LEU A 149 6.88 -1.48 5.51
N HIS A 150 6.27 -1.86 4.39
CA HIS A 150 5.55 -3.11 4.27
C HIS A 150 5.79 -3.80 2.93
N THR A 151 6.16 -5.09 3.01
CA THR A 151 6.13 -6.09 1.95
C THR A 151 5.64 -7.42 2.52
N ASN A 152 5.41 -8.40 1.63
CA ASN A 152 5.30 -9.80 2.03
C ASN A 152 6.70 -10.43 2.09
N SER A 153 6.79 -11.75 1.88
CA SER A 153 7.91 -12.61 2.29
C SER A 153 9.24 -12.41 1.56
N THR A 154 9.27 -11.72 0.41
CA THR A 154 10.45 -11.60 -0.45
C THR A 154 11.12 -10.22 -0.41
N GLY A 155 10.53 -9.23 0.27
CA GLY A 155 11.12 -7.90 0.41
C GLY A 155 12.39 -7.91 1.27
N VAL A 156 13.44 -7.21 0.80
CA VAL A 156 14.75 -7.16 1.46
C VAL A 156 15.27 -5.74 1.71
N GLN A 157 14.83 -4.76 0.91
CA GLN A 157 15.18 -3.34 1.09
C GLN A 157 14.05 -2.44 0.65
N LEU A 158 13.80 -1.38 1.40
CA LEU A 158 12.75 -0.42 1.12
C LEU A 158 13.25 1.00 1.34
N PHE A 159 12.79 1.93 0.50
CA PHE A 159 13.09 3.34 0.67
C PHE A 159 11.98 4.23 0.15
N THR A 160 11.73 5.32 0.87
CA THR A 160 10.83 6.39 0.47
C THR A 160 11.59 7.70 0.39
N ARG A 161 11.44 8.39 -0.74
CA ARG A 161 12.03 9.68 -1.03
C ARG A 161 10.97 10.67 -1.46
N ILE A 162 11.20 11.94 -1.20
CA ILE A 162 10.38 13.04 -1.67
C ILE A 162 11.21 13.82 -2.67
N MET A 163 10.69 13.98 -3.88
CA MET A 163 11.21 14.86 -4.90
C MET A 163 10.41 16.17 -4.85
N ARG A 164 11.11 17.25 -4.52
CA ARG A 164 10.55 18.60 -4.45
C ARG A 164 10.35 19.19 -5.84
N THR A 165 9.53 20.23 -5.93
CA THR A 165 9.31 20.98 -7.18
C THR A 165 10.58 21.65 -7.73
N ASP A 166 11.57 21.95 -6.88
CA ASP A 166 12.88 22.47 -7.27
C ASP A 166 13.89 21.37 -7.66
N GLY A 167 13.46 20.11 -7.69
CA GLY A 167 14.28 18.94 -8.03
C GLY A 167 15.09 18.38 -6.87
N LYS A 168 15.06 18.98 -5.67
CA LYS A 168 15.76 18.42 -4.50
C LYS A 168 15.12 17.12 -4.06
N ILE A 169 15.95 16.17 -3.63
CA ILE A 169 15.51 14.88 -3.09
C ILE A 169 15.75 14.86 -1.59
N GLU A 170 14.69 14.66 -0.82
CA GLU A 170 14.74 14.42 0.62
C GLU A 170 14.40 12.96 0.92
N ILE A 171 15.14 12.35 1.85
CA ILE A 171 14.93 10.96 2.25
C ILE A 171 13.94 10.93 3.40
N LEU A 172 12.83 10.18 3.24
CA LEU A 172 11.83 10.01 4.29
C LEU A 172 12.11 8.82 5.19
N ASN A 173 12.33 7.65 4.60
CA ASN A 173 12.68 6.44 5.33
C ASN A 173 13.51 5.52 4.44
N ILE A 174 14.51 4.85 5.00
CA ILE A 174 15.33 3.85 4.31
C ILE A 174 15.55 2.70 5.27
N ASP A 175 15.30 1.50 4.78
CA ASP A 175 15.73 0.28 5.44
C ASP A 175 16.46 -0.61 4.43
N ARG A 176 17.78 -0.73 4.62
CA ARG A 176 18.66 -1.58 3.79
C ARG A 176 18.75 -3.01 4.29
N HIS A 177 18.20 -3.28 5.47
CA HIS A 177 18.20 -4.59 6.14
C HIS A 177 16.78 -4.95 6.55
N TYR A 178 15.81 -4.55 5.72
CA TYR A 178 14.41 -4.78 5.99
C TYR A 178 14.14 -6.29 6.07
N SER A 179 13.31 -6.67 7.03
CA SER A 179 12.80 -8.02 7.16
C SER A 179 11.28 -7.99 7.22
N PRO A 180 10.57 -8.81 6.40
CA PRO A 180 9.13 -8.96 6.51
C PRO A 180 8.67 -9.49 7.88
N HIS A 181 9.59 -10.04 8.68
CA HIS A 181 9.32 -10.52 10.03
C HIS A 181 9.47 -9.44 11.11
N PHE A 182 9.90 -8.22 10.74
CA PHE A 182 10.10 -7.11 11.65
C PHE A 182 9.65 -5.79 11.01
N GLN A 183 8.34 -5.54 11.05
CA GLN A 183 7.70 -4.42 10.37
C GLN A 183 7.24 -3.33 11.35
N GLU A 184 8.18 -2.75 12.09
CA GLU A 184 7.84 -1.73 13.09
C GLU A 184 7.30 -0.42 12.49
N ILE A 185 6.49 0.30 13.27
CA ILE A 185 6.09 1.68 12.97
C ILE A 185 7.18 2.61 13.50
N ARG A 186 8.02 3.15 12.60
CA ARG A 186 9.14 4.02 13.01
C ARG A 186 8.71 5.46 13.16
N ILE A 187 9.00 6.05 14.32
CA ILE A 187 8.96 7.49 14.49
C ILE A 187 10.16 8.09 13.76
N LEU A 188 9.91 9.04 12.86
CA LEU A 188 10.98 9.73 12.14
C LEU A 188 11.76 10.60 13.13
N GLN A 189 13.09 10.53 13.07
CA GLN A 189 13.96 11.38 13.91
C GLN A 189 13.67 12.87 13.72
N LYS A 190 13.33 13.25 12.49
CA LYS A 190 12.86 14.58 12.12
C LYS A 190 11.57 14.43 11.32
N PRO A 191 10.45 15.03 11.77
CA PRO A 191 9.23 15.09 10.97
C PRO A 191 9.50 15.84 9.66
N ILE A 192 8.88 15.37 8.57
CA ILE A 192 9.13 15.90 7.22
C ILE A 192 7.86 16.55 6.69
N GLN A 193 7.98 17.78 6.18
CA GLN A 193 6.88 18.45 5.50
C GLN A 193 6.77 17.96 4.06
N ILE A 194 5.56 17.72 3.58
CA ILE A 194 5.23 17.43 2.19
C ILE A 194 4.22 18.46 1.72
N TYR A 195 4.52 19.11 0.61
CA TYR A 195 3.71 20.17 0.04
C TYR A 195 3.00 19.69 -1.22
N ARG A 196 2.03 20.51 -1.68
CA ARG A 196 1.41 20.34 -2.99
C ARG A 196 2.48 20.30 -4.09
N ASN A 197 2.27 19.45 -5.09
CA ASN A 197 3.17 19.21 -6.23
C ASN A 197 4.48 18.48 -5.91
N ASP A 198 4.77 18.16 -4.64
CA ASP A 198 5.85 17.22 -4.34
C ASP A 198 5.51 15.82 -4.86
N THR A 199 6.53 15.09 -5.28
CA THR A 199 6.39 13.69 -5.70
C THR A 199 6.98 12.77 -4.65
N ILE A 200 6.23 11.76 -4.22
CA ILE A 200 6.70 10.75 -3.25
C ILE A 200 7.03 9.48 -4.03
N LEU A 201 8.27 9.03 -3.93
CA LEU A 201 8.75 7.79 -4.53
C LEU A 201 8.90 6.74 -3.43
N HIS A 202 8.26 5.59 -3.59
CA HIS A 202 8.47 4.43 -2.72
C HIS A 202 8.96 3.24 -3.54
N THR A 203 10.09 2.69 -3.16
CA THR A 203 10.72 1.58 -3.90
C THR A 203 10.98 0.42 -2.96
N CYS A 204 10.71 -0.78 -3.48
CA CYS A 204 10.96 -2.05 -2.82
C CYS A 204 11.92 -2.89 -3.67
N ILE A 205 12.85 -3.55 -3.01
CA ILE A 205 13.76 -4.52 -3.60
C ILE A 205 13.42 -5.89 -3.03
N TYR A 206 13.28 -6.87 -3.92
CA TYR A 206 12.87 -8.23 -3.60
C TYR A 206 13.96 -9.24 -3.93
N ASN A 207 13.98 -10.33 -3.18
CA ASN A 207 14.76 -11.53 -3.44
C ASN A 207 13.81 -12.73 -3.66
N THR A 208 13.80 -13.24 -4.88
CA THR A 208 12.95 -14.37 -5.30
C THR A 208 13.76 -15.61 -5.65
N LEU A 209 15.00 -15.75 -5.15
CA LEU A 209 15.85 -16.91 -5.42
C LEU A 209 15.16 -18.25 -5.15
N GLN A 210 14.37 -18.30 -4.06
CA GLN A 210 13.66 -19.49 -3.59
C GLN A 210 12.26 -19.64 -4.22
N ARG A 211 11.84 -18.73 -5.10
CA ARG A 211 10.54 -18.82 -5.78
C ARG A 211 10.74 -19.50 -7.13
N GLU A 212 9.95 -20.54 -7.39
CA GLU A 212 9.93 -21.27 -8.67
C GLU A 212 9.00 -20.64 -9.73
N LYS A 213 8.08 -19.78 -9.28
CA LYS A 213 7.03 -19.18 -10.12
C LYS A 213 7.03 -17.66 -9.95
N MET A 214 6.40 -16.98 -10.91
CA MET A 214 6.10 -15.56 -10.82
C MET A 214 5.43 -15.25 -9.47
N THR A 215 5.89 -14.18 -8.83
CA THR A 215 5.29 -13.65 -7.60
C THR A 215 4.46 -12.43 -7.99
N PHE A 216 3.14 -12.51 -7.84
CA PHE A 216 2.22 -11.45 -8.27
C PHE A 216 2.08 -10.37 -7.21
N GLY A 217 1.76 -9.15 -7.61
CA GLY A 217 1.23 -8.14 -6.70
C GLY A 217 -0.18 -8.53 -6.24
N GLY A 218 -0.44 -8.57 -4.93
CA GLY A 218 -1.72 -9.06 -4.42
C GLY A 218 -1.79 -9.20 -2.91
N TYR A 219 -2.88 -9.81 -2.43
CA TYR A 219 -3.22 -9.92 -1.01
C TYR A 219 -2.77 -11.23 -0.36
N SER A 220 -2.47 -12.26 -1.16
CA SER A 220 -2.07 -13.55 -0.62
C SER A 220 -0.69 -13.47 0.05
N ILE A 221 -0.44 -14.34 1.02
CA ILE A 221 0.90 -14.52 1.60
C ILE A 221 1.95 -14.95 0.56
N HIS A 222 1.50 -15.54 -0.56
CA HIS A 222 2.34 -15.92 -1.69
C HIS A 222 2.53 -14.80 -2.71
N ASP A 223 1.68 -13.78 -2.68
CA ASP A 223 1.81 -12.55 -3.48
C ASP A 223 2.77 -11.58 -2.78
N GLU A 224 2.97 -10.41 -3.37
CA GLU A 224 3.79 -9.32 -2.84
C GLU A 224 3.05 -7.98 -2.77
N MET A 225 3.59 -7.13 -1.92
CA MET A 225 3.15 -5.74 -1.74
C MET A 225 4.38 -4.83 -1.64
N CYS A 226 4.21 -3.56 -2.05
CA CYS A 226 5.19 -2.50 -1.85
C CYS A 226 4.49 -1.27 -1.29
N VAL A 227 4.53 -1.07 0.02
CA VAL A 227 3.76 0.00 0.67
C VAL A 227 4.56 0.68 1.77
N ASN A 228 4.40 2.00 1.87
CA ASN A 228 4.73 2.78 3.05
C ASN A 228 3.45 3.40 3.61
N TYR A 229 3.12 3.04 4.86
CA TYR A 229 2.09 3.71 5.64
C TYR A 229 2.72 4.90 6.36
N MET A 230 2.41 6.11 5.89
CA MET A 230 2.91 7.35 6.48
C MET A 230 1.86 7.94 7.40
N HIS A 231 2.20 8.13 8.68
CA HIS A 231 1.30 8.85 9.58
C HIS A 231 1.70 10.32 9.59
N TYR A 232 0.69 11.18 9.45
CA TYR A 232 0.90 12.60 9.23
C TYR A 232 -0.17 13.46 9.91
N TYR A 233 0.11 14.75 10.02
CA TYR A 233 -0.84 15.81 10.37
C TYR A 233 -0.50 17.10 9.61
N SER A 234 -1.41 18.01 9.30
CA SER A 234 -2.85 17.94 9.57
C SER A 234 -3.53 17.00 8.58
N LYS A 235 -4.54 16.27 9.05
CA LYS A 235 -5.36 15.36 8.22
C LYS A 235 -5.77 16.02 6.89
N ALA A 236 -5.55 15.28 5.80
CA ALA A 236 -5.95 15.65 4.44
C ALA A 236 -6.97 14.63 3.91
N GLU A 237 -7.52 14.88 2.72
CA GLU A 237 -8.45 13.93 2.09
C GLU A 237 -7.73 12.73 1.47
N LEU A 238 -6.50 12.93 1.01
CA LEU A 238 -5.67 11.89 0.38
C LEU A 238 -5.32 10.76 1.37
N GLU A 239 -5.75 9.55 1.02
CA GLU A 239 -5.50 8.35 1.82
C GLU A 239 -4.73 7.30 1.03
N LEU A 240 -5.05 7.12 -0.26
CA LEU A 240 -4.36 6.17 -1.12
C LEU A 240 -3.73 6.91 -2.30
N CYS A 241 -2.42 6.81 -2.41
CA CYS A 241 -1.65 7.37 -3.51
C CYS A 241 -0.69 6.32 -4.05
N LYS A 242 -1.20 5.47 -4.95
CA LYS A 242 -0.51 4.29 -5.45
C LYS A 242 -0.47 4.26 -6.96
N THR A 243 0.43 3.47 -7.51
CA THR A 243 0.55 3.30 -8.96
C THR A 243 0.63 1.85 -9.39
N SER A 244 0.28 1.61 -10.64
CA SER A 244 0.62 0.40 -11.38
C SER A 244 1.04 0.78 -12.79
N VAL A 245 1.63 -0.15 -13.56
CA VAL A 245 1.83 0.10 -14.99
C VAL A 245 0.49 0.20 -15.73
N ASN A 246 0.45 1.04 -16.76
CA ASN A 246 -0.74 1.19 -17.58
C ASN A 246 -1.04 -0.08 -18.40
N ASP A 247 -2.33 -0.44 -18.52
CA ASP A 247 -2.79 -1.65 -19.22
C ASP A 247 -2.35 -1.70 -20.69
N ALA A 248 -2.42 -0.58 -21.41
CA ALA A 248 -2.03 -0.54 -22.82
C ALA A 248 -0.52 -0.78 -22.97
N SER A 249 0.29 -0.20 -22.09
CA SER A 249 1.74 -0.39 -22.08
C SER A 249 2.11 -1.83 -21.74
N LEU A 250 1.40 -2.43 -20.79
CA LEU A 250 1.59 -3.83 -20.41
C LEU A 250 1.21 -4.80 -21.55
N ASN A 251 0.13 -4.52 -22.29
CA ASN A 251 -0.23 -5.28 -23.48
C ASN A 251 0.81 -5.18 -24.60
N VAL A 252 1.44 -4.00 -24.77
CA VAL A 252 2.56 -3.81 -25.69
C VAL A 252 3.77 -4.64 -25.26
N PHE A 253 4.11 -4.63 -23.97
CA PHE A 253 5.18 -5.48 -23.42
C PHE A 253 4.93 -6.97 -23.73
N PHE A 254 3.73 -7.47 -23.46
CA PHE A 254 3.40 -8.87 -23.75
C PHE A 254 3.46 -9.19 -25.25
N SER A 255 3.06 -8.25 -26.11
CA SER A 255 3.18 -8.40 -27.57
C SER A 255 4.63 -8.39 -28.03
N ALA A 256 5.50 -7.62 -27.39
CA ALA A 256 6.93 -7.59 -27.68
C ALA A 256 7.61 -8.90 -27.26
N ILE A 257 7.32 -9.41 -26.07
CA ILE A 257 7.85 -10.69 -25.58
C ILE A 257 7.39 -11.85 -26.46
N ASN A 258 6.16 -11.84 -26.97
CA ASN A 258 5.69 -12.83 -27.94
C ASN A 258 6.54 -12.86 -29.21
N LYS A 259 6.98 -11.70 -29.70
CA LYS A 259 7.79 -11.60 -30.92
C LYS A 259 9.26 -11.91 -30.69
N VAL A 260 9.81 -11.50 -29.55
CA VAL A 260 11.24 -11.57 -29.24
C VAL A 260 11.64 -12.94 -28.67
N ASP A 261 10.81 -13.51 -27.79
CA ASP A 261 11.10 -14.75 -27.06
C ASP A 261 10.14 -15.89 -27.43
N TYR A 262 9.26 -15.68 -28.42
CA TYR A 262 8.24 -16.65 -28.87
C TYR A 262 7.32 -17.16 -27.74
N ALA A 263 7.26 -16.44 -26.61
CA ALA A 263 6.37 -16.80 -25.50
C ALA A 263 4.91 -16.67 -25.97
N PRO A 264 4.01 -17.59 -25.60
CA PRO A 264 2.60 -17.53 -25.98
C PRO A 264 1.83 -16.48 -25.16
N THR A 265 2.30 -15.24 -25.16
CA THR A 265 1.65 -14.08 -24.55
C THR A 265 0.72 -13.40 -25.56
N ASN A 266 -0.28 -12.69 -25.05
CA ASN A 266 -1.31 -11.98 -25.80
C ASN A 266 -2.10 -12.85 -26.82
N THR A 267 -2.14 -14.17 -26.59
CA THR A 267 -2.99 -15.12 -27.31
C THR A 267 -4.33 -15.24 -26.59
N THR A 268 -5.46 -14.97 -27.24
CA THR A 268 -6.84 -15.26 -26.77
C THR A 268 -7.17 -14.81 -25.34
N HIS A 269 -7.81 -13.65 -25.12
CA HIS A 269 -8.39 -13.17 -23.84
C HIS A 269 -7.67 -13.53 -22.53
N LYS A 270 -6.32 -13.65 -22.53
CA LYS A 270 -5.54 -13.99 -21.33
C LYS A 270 -5.57 -12.82 -20.34
N THR A 271 -5.73 -13.16 -19.08
CA THR A 271 -5.50 -12.25 -17.95
C THR A 271 -4.01 -11.87 -17.85
N VAL A 272 -3.72 -10.80 -17.11
CA VAL A 272 -2.33 -10.36 -16.86
C VAL A 272 -1.48 -11.48 -16.25
N GLU A 273 -2.05 -12.23 -15.29
CA GLU A 273 -1.34 -13.36 -14.68
C GLU A 273 -1.05 -14.49 -15.67
N GLU A 274 -2.02 -14.86 -16.51
CA GLU A 274 -1.84 -15.91 -17.52
C GLU A 274 -0.77 -15.53 -18.54
N ASN A 275 -0.68 -14.25 -18.89
CA ASN A 275 0.40 -13.74 -19.73
C ASN A 275 1.75 -13.91 -19.04
N TYR A 276 1.92 -13.46 -17.79
CA TYR A 276 3.17 -13.66 -17.05
C TYR A 276 3.52 -15.15 -16.84
N LYS A 277 2.52 -16.00 -16.57
CA LYS A 277 2.70 -17.47 -16.45
C LYS A 277 3.12 -18.12 -17.77
N SER A 278 2.86 -17.48 -18.90
CA SER A 278 3.23 -17.97 -20.23
C SER A 278 4.68 -17.63 -20.62
N ILE A 279 5.37 -16.77 -19.84
CA ILE A 279 6.75 -16.34 -20.12
C ILE A 279 7.73 -17.27 -19.43
N ARG A 280 8.77 -17.70 -20.15
CA ARG A 280 9.93 -18.34 -19.55
C ARG A 280 10.86 -17.27 -18.98
N TRP A 281 10.97 -17.22 -17.66
CA TRP A 281 11.82 -16.24 -16.98
C TRP A 281 13.29 -16.67 -17.03
N THR A 282 14.07 -15.90 -17.77
CA THR A 282 15.54 -15.98 -17.85
C THR A 282 16.12 -14.65 -17.36
N PRO A 283 17.44 -14.55 -17.13
CA PRO A 283 18.06 -13.27 -16.84
C PRO A 283 17.76 -12.19 -17.91
N PHE A 284 17.64 -12.60 -19.18
CA PHE A 284 17.32 -11.70 -20.29
C PHE A 284 15.88 -11.18 -20.22
N THR A 285 14.88 -12.07 -20.13
CA THR A 285 13.46 -11.65 -20.09
C THR A 285 13.13 -10.89 -18.81
N SER A 286 13.78 -11.23 -17.69
CA SER A 286 13.67 -10.49 -16.43
C SER A 286 14.26 -9.09 -16.53
N ALA A 287 15.39 -8.91 -17.22
CA ALA A 287 15.97 -7.60 -17.47
C ALA A 287 15.06 -6.72 -18.34
N ILE A 288 14.44 -7.29 -19.39
CA ILE A 288 13.45 -6.56 -20.21
C ILE A 288 12.28 -6.09 -19.33
N LEU A 289 11.77 -6.94 -18.44
CA LEU A 289 10.68 -6.56 -17.53
C LEU A 289 11.13 -5.45 -16.55
N GLN A 290 12.36 -5.52 -16.01
CA GLN A 290 12.91 -4.48 -15.14
C GLN A 290 12.96 -3.13 -15.87
N THR A 291 13.49 -3.08 -17.10
CA THR A 291 13.52 -1.86 -17.92
C THR A 291 12.11 -1.37 -18.24
N PHE A 292 11.18 -2.26 -18.58
CA PHE A 292 9.79 -1.91 -18.81
C PHE A 292 9.19 -1.20 -17.59
N TYR A 293 9.38 -1.73 -16.38
CA TYR A 293 8.87 -1.10 -15.17
C TYR A 293 9.51 0.26 -14.84
N GLU A 294 10.72 0.53 -15.33
CA GLU A 294 11.43 1.79 -15.11
C GLU A 294 10.99 2.89 -16.08
N GLU A 295 10.49 2.54 -17.26
CA GLU A 295 10.20 3.48 -18.34
C GLU A 295 8.72 3.58 -18.71
N ALA A 296 7.91 2.56 -18.39
CA ALA A 296 6.53 2.51 -18.84
C ALA A 296 5.65 3.59 -18.19
N PRO A 297 4.70 4.16 -18.94
CA PRO A 297 3.64 4.97 -18.37
C PRO A 297 2.88 4.24 -17.26
N ILE A 298 2.57 4.98 -16.20
CA ILE A 298 1.88 4.48 -15.01
C ILE A 298 0.41 4.91 -14.99
N HIS A 299 -0.43 4.06 -14.41
CA HIS A 299 -1.74 4.40 -13.88
C HIS A 299 -1.58 4.90 -12.44
N LEU A 300 -2.26 6.01 -12.09
CA LEU A 300 -2.23 6.62 -10.76
C LEU A 300 -3.59 6.43 -10.08
N SER A 301 -3.60 5.70 -8.97
CA SER A 301 -4.73 5.64 -8.04
C SER A 301 -4.57 6.72 -6.97
N CYS A 302 -5.36 7.78 -7.10
CA CYS A 302 -5.39 8.93 -6.20
C CYS A 302 -6.76 9.00 -5.51
N ASN A 303 -6.91 8.36 -4.35
CA ASN A 303 -8.21 8.17 -3.69
C ASN A 303 -8.26 8.84 -2.32
N GLY A 304 -9.43 9.38 -2.01
CA GLY A 304 -9.74 9.95 -0.72
C GLY A 304 -10.19 8.90 0.31
N SER A 305 -10.37 9.32 1.56
CA SER A 305 -10.83 8.45 2.66
C SER A 305 -12.18 7.75 2.46
N ASN A 306 -13.00 8.22 1.51
CA ASN A 306 -14.27 7.57 1.13
C ASN A 306 -14.07 6.47 0.07
N GLY A 307 -12.84 6.21 -0.36
CA GLY A 307 -12.50 5.25 -1.41
C GLY A 307 -12.71 5.78 -2.83
N ASN A 308 -13.27 6.98 -3.01
CA ASN A 308 -13.47 7.58 -4.33
C ASN A 308 -12.20 8.29 -4.83
N TYR A 309 -12.07 8.37 -6.15
CA TYR A 309 -11.02 9.17 -6.78
C TYR A 309 -11.16 10.66 -6.42
N LEU A 310 -10.03 11.31 -6.17
CA LEU A 310 -9.99 12.75 -5.96
C LEU A 310 -10.16 13.48 -7.31
N PRO A 311 -11.00 14.53 -7.37
CA PRO A 311 -11.20 15.29 -8.61
C PRO A 311 -9.88 15.87 -9.13
N GLY A 312 -9.57 15.63 -10.41
CA GLY A 312 -8.33 16.12 -11.05
C GLY A 312 -7.08 15.26 -10.83
N GLY A 313 -7.23 14.04 -10.30
CA GLY A 313 -6.14 13.08 -10.08
C GLY A 313 -5.87 12.08 -11.22
N ASN A 314 -6.52 12.22 -12.38
CA ASN A 314 -6.32 11.38 -13.58
C ASN A 314 -5.31 11.97 -14.55
#